data_AF-A0A1D7QWW6-F1
#
_entry.id   AF-A0A1D7QWW6-F1
#
_cell.length_a   1.000
_cell.length_b   1.000
_cell.length_c   1.000
_cell.angle_alpha   90.00
_cell.angle_beta   90.00
_cell.angle_gamma   90.00
#
_symmetry.space_group_name_H-M   'P 1'
#
loop_
_entity.id
_entity.type
_entity.pdbx_description
1 polymer ?
#
loop_
_entity_poly.entity_id
_entity_poly.type
_entity_poly.pdbx_seq_one_letter_code
_entity_poly.pdbx_strand_id
1 'polypeptide(L)'
;MQAVQDLIAEKEEKISLDDVYHEPKGGETPLEAKLAMTKFKLALEYLKQNQKESALSELDDAFRYDPDNYLIRKQRWYIRHPEKFTPTIDLTWQQQQLEIERADELADCGPDGCKIPGTD
;
A
#
# COMPACT_ATOMS: atom_id res chain seq x y z
N MET A 1 2.30 38.10 -14.99
CA MET A 1 0.85 37.97 -15.25
C MET A 1 0.47 36.61 -15.87
N GLN A 2 1.29 35.56 -15.71
CA GLN A 2 1.04 34.26 -16.37
C GLN A 2 -0.06 33.45 -15.67
N ALA A 3 -0.02 33.38 -14.34
CA ALA A 3 -0.97 32.62 -13.53
C ALA A 3 -2.44 33.03 -13.70
N VAL A 4 -2.71 34.31 -14.00
CA VAL A 4 -4.09 34.80 -14.24
C VAL A 4 -4.60 34.32 -15.60
N GLN A 5 -3.72 34.23 -16.61
CA GLN A 5 -4.10 33.75 -17.95
C GLN A 5 -4.38 32.24 -17.94
N ASP A 6 -3.66 31.47 -17.14
CA ASP A 6 -3.85 30.02 -17.05
C ASP A 6 -5.18 29.64 -16.35
N LEU A 7 -5.64 30.45 -15.38
CA LEU A 7 -6.96 30.28 -14.73
C LEU A 7 -8.14 30.60 -15.66
N ILE A 8 -8.00 31.64 -16.50
CA ILE A 8 -9.03 32.04 -17.46
C ILE A 8 -9.18 31.01 -18.59
N ALA A 9 -8.11 30.30 -18.91
CA ALA A 9 -8.07 29.29 -19.96
C ALA A 9 -8.57 27.90 -19.53
N GLU A 10 -9.08 27.76 -18.30
CA GLU A 10 -9.47 26.45 -17.70
C GLU A 10 -8.41 25.37 -17.93
N LYS A 11 -7.12 25.76 -17.89
CA LYS A 11 -6.05 24.76 -17.94
C LYS A 11 -6.09 24.00 -16.62
N GLU A 12 -6.75 22.84 -16.63
CA GLU A 12 -6.63 21.86 -15.58
C GLU A 12 -5.16 21.49 -15.48
N GLU A 13 -4.48 22.02 -14.46
CA GLU A 13 -3.17 21.53 -14.08
C GLU A 13 -3.37 20.08 -13.66
N LYS A 14 -3.07 19.16 -14.58
CA LYS A 14 -3.03 17.73 -14.28
C LYS A 14 -1.91 17.53 -13.27
N ILE A 15 -2.29 17.52 -11.99
CA ILE A 15 -1.39 17.15 -10.91
C ILE A 15 -1.09 15.66 -11.11
N SER A 16 0.03 15.38 -11.79
CA SER A 16 0.57 14.03 -11.86
C SER A 16 1.26 13.78 -10.52
N LEU A 17 0.63 12.96 -9.68
CA LEU A 17 1.25 12.45 -8.47
C LEU A 17 2.25 11.35 -8.88
N ASP A 18 3.32 11.72 -9.58
CA ASP A 18 4.35 10.83 -10.13
C ASP A 18 5.29 10.25 -9.05
N ASP A 19 4.78 10.02 -7.84
CA ASP A 19 5.50 9.23 -6.88
C ASP A 19 5.19 7.75 -7.13
N VAL A 20 5.88 7.15 -8.11
CA VAL A 20 5.81 5.71 -8.36
C VAL A 20 6.61 5.00 -7.26
N TYR A 21 5.98 4.80 -6.10
CA TYR A 21 6.59 4.12 -4.95
C TYR A 21 6.68 2.60 -5.12
N HIS A 22 5.86 2.04 -6.01
CA HIS A 22 5.75 0.61 -6.27
C HIS A 22 5.18 0.39 -7.66
N GLU A 23 5.79 -0.54 -8.40
CA GLU A 23 5.22 -1.09 -9.62
C GLU A 23 4.62 -2.46 -9.27
N PRO A 24 3.31 -2.68 -9.48
CA PRO A 24 2.67 -3.95 -9.17
C PRO A 24 3.34 -5.05 -10.00
N LYS A 25 3.82 -6.09 -9.31
CA LYS A 25 4.49 -7.25 -9.93
C LYS A 25 3.55 -8.44 -10.12
N GLY A 26 2.36 -8.39 -9.51
CA GLY A 26 1.36 -9.45 -9.55
C GLY A 26 0.36 -9.34 -10.72
N GLY A 27 -0.65 -10.22 -10.71
CA GLY A 27 -1.75 -10.28 -11.67
C GLY A 27 -2.84 -9.23 -11.42
N GLU A 28 -2.50 -8.19 -10.68
CA GLU A 28 -3.37 -7.08 -10.32
C GLU A 28 -3.62 -6.22 -11.55
N THR A 29 -4.86 -5.79 -11.73
CA THR A 29 -5.19 -4.86 -12.80
C THR A 29 -4.63 -3.46 -12.49
N PRO A 30 -4.35 -2.62 -13.51
CA PRO A 30 -3.94 -1.24 -13.29
C PRO A 30 -4.93 -0.41 -12.43
N LEU A 31 -6.20 -0.82 -12.37
CA LEU A 31 -7.21 -0.18 -11.54
C LEU A 31 -7.08 -0.60 -10.06
N GLU A 32 -6.81 -1.87 -9.78
CA GLU A 32 -6.57 -2.38 -8.42
C GLU A 32 -5.31 -1.76 -7.81
N ALA A 33 -4.22 -1.67 -8.56
CA ALA A 33 -3.00 -1.01 -8.10
C ALA A 33 -3.25 0.48 -7.76
N LYS A 34 -4.03 1.19 -8.58
CA LYS A 34 -4.44 2.58 -8.29
C LYS A 34 -5.35 2.68 -7.06
N LEU A 35 -6.24 1.71 -6.87
CA LEU A 35 -7.12 1.65 -5.70
C LEU A 35 -6.31 1.40 -4.43
N ALA A 36 -5.37 0.45 -4.45
CA ALA A 36 -4.45 0.17 -3.35
C ALA A 36 -3.68 1.43 -2.95
N MET A 37 -3.11 2.14 -3.91
CA MET A 37 -2.37 3.38 -3.67
C MET A 37 -3.27 4.50 -3.12
N THR A 38 -4.51 4.62 -3.59
CA THR A 38 -5.48 5.60 -3.08
C THR A 38 -5.80 5.34 -1.62
N LYS A 39 -6.06 4.06 -1.27
CA LYS A 39 -6.33 3.64 0.11
C LYS A 39 -5.13 3.84 1.03
N PHE A 40 -3.92 3.54 0.55
CA PHE A 40 -2.68 3.84 1.26
C PHE A 40 -2.57 5.34 1.58
N LYS A 41 -2.81 6.22 0.60
CA LYS A 41 -2.79 7.68 0.81
C LYS A 41 -3.85 8.13 1.82
N LEU A 42 -5.05 7.57 1.76
CA LEU A 42 -6.11 7.84 2.74
C LEU A 42 -5.70 7.41 4.16
N ALA A 43 -5.07 6.25 4.31
CA ALA A 43 -4.54 5.81 5.60
C ALA A 43 -3.51 6.78 6.18
N LEU A 44 -2.62 7.34 5.35
CA LEU A 44 -1.68 8.37 5.79
C LEU A 44 -2.39 9.62 6.31
N GLU A 45 -3.52 10.01 5.71
CA GLU A 45 -4.32 11.13 6.18
C GLU A 45 -4.98 10.83 7.54
N TYR A 46 -5.48 9.61 7.74
CA TYR A 46 -5.97 9.15 9.04
C TYR A 46 -4.87 9.17 10.12
N LEU A 47 -3.64 8.79 9.77
CA LEU A 47 -2.51 8.84 10.72
C LEU A 47 -2.17 10.28 11.15
N LYS A 48 -2.23 11.25 10.24
CA LYS A 48 -2.04 12.68 10.59
C LYS A 48 -3.07 13.17 11.61
N GLN A 49 -4.27 12.62 11.56
CA GLN A 49 -5.36 12.91 12.49
C GLN A 49 -5.34 12.00 13.74
N ASN A 50 -4.29 11.20 13.92
CA ASN A 50 -4.12 10.23 15.01
C ASN A 50 -5.23 9.15 15.07
N GLN A 51 -5.92 8.90 13.94
CA GLN A 51 -6.98 7.90 13.80
C GLN A 51 -6.39 6.55 13.37
N LYS A 52 -5.68 5.88 14.28
CA LYS A 52 -4.91 4.66 13.98
C LYS A 52 -5.77 3.50 13.48
N GLU A 53 -6.97 3.31 14.02
CA GLU A 53 -7.85 2.20 13.62
C GLU A 53 -8.36 2.39 12.19
N SER A 54 -8.81 3.60 11.85
CA SER A 54 -9.22 3.93 10.47
C SER A 54 -8.06 3.79 9.49
N ALA A 55 -6.86 4.22 9.88
CA ALA A 55 -5.67 4.02 9.07
C ALA A 55 -5.35 2.54 8.83
N LEU A 56 -5.41 1.70 9.87
CA LEU A 56 -5.20 0.26 9.74
C LEU A 56 -6.23 -0.39 8.83
N SER A 57 -7.51 -0.02 8.95
CA SER A 57 -8.57 -0.53 8.09
C SER A 57 -8.30 -0.25 6.61
N GLU A 58 -7.91 0.99 6.27
CA GLU A 58 -7.60 1.33 4.87
C GLU A 58 -6.32 0.64 4.37
N LEU A 59 -5.33 0.42 5.24
CA LEU A 59 -4.13 -0.33 4.88
C LEU A 59 -4.39 -1.82 4.69
N ASP A 60 -5.29 -2.42 5.48
CA ASP A 60 -5.72 -3.81 5.31
C ASP A 60 -6.45 -3.98 3.98
N ASP A 61 -7.31 -3.04 3.60
CA ASP A 61 -7.94 -3.03 2.28
C ASP A 61 -6.91 -2.80 1.16
N ALA A 62 -5.97 -1.86 1.32
CA ALA A 62 -4.94 -1.58 0.33
C ALA A 62 -4.07 -2.84 0.09
N PHE A 63 -3.74 -3.54 1.17
CA PHE A 63 -2.97 -4.79 1.13
C PHE A 63 -3.71 -5.91 0.39
N ARG A 64 -5.04 -5.99 0.51
CA ARG A 64 -5.85 -6.96 -0.23
C ARG A 64 -5.75 -6.78 -1.76
N TYR A 65 -5.62 -5.54 -2.22
CA TYR A 65 -5.53 -5.23 -3.66
C TYR A 65 -4.10 -5.32 -4.21
N ASP A 66 -3.08 -5.12 -3.38
CA ASP A 66 -1.67 -5.16 -3.77
C ASP A 66 -0.82 -5.78 -2.64
N PRO A 67 -0.90 -7.12 -2.44
CA PRO A 67 -0.23 -7.80 -1.34
C PRO A 67 1.30 -7.82 -1.48
N ASP A 68 1.81 -7.63 -2.70
CA ASP A 68 3.25 -7.55 -2.96
C ASP A 68 3.84 -6.16 -2.65
N ASN A 69 2.99 -5.19 -2.34
CA ASN A 69 3.41 -3.85 -1.95
C ASN A 69 4.05 -3.82 -0.56
N TYR A 70 5.37 -3.85 -0.53
CA TYR A 70 6.13 -3.84 0.72
C TYR A 70 5.98 -2.53 1.52
N LEU A 71 5.59 -1.43 0.87
CA LEU A 71 5.34 -0.15 1.57
C LEU A 71 4.08 -0.26 2.42
N ILE A 72 2.97 -0.74 1.84
CA ILE A 72 1.71 -0.97 2.56
C ILE A 72 1.95 -1.95 3.72
N ARG A 73 2.65 -3.06 3.45
CA ARG A 73 2.97 -4.09 4.46
C ARG A 73 3.74 -3.51 5.65
N LYS A 74 4.84 -2.79 5.39
CA LYS A 74 5.62 -2.15 6.46
C LYS A 74 4.84 -1.10 7.23
N GLN A 75 3.96 -0.35 6.57
CA GLN A 75 3.14 0.65 7.26
C GLN A 75 2.17 0.00 8.26
N ARG A 76 1.53 -1.12 7.87
CA ARG A 76 0.70 -1.93 8.77
C ARG A 76 1.49 -2.42 9.98
N TRP A 77 2.67 -2.97 9.74
CA TRP A 77 3.57 -3.43 10.79
C TRP A 77 3.99 -2.31 11.74
N TYR A 78 4.36 -1.14 11.21
CA TYR A 78 4.78 -0.01 12.01
C TYR A 78 3.69 0.48 12.97
N ILE A 79 2.43 0.51 12.53
CA ILE A 79 1.33 0.95 13.38
C ILE A 79 1.07 -0.04 14.52
N ARG A 80 1.19 -1.36 14.25
CA ARG A 80 0.95 -2.43 15.23
C ARG A 80 2.13 -2.65 16.17
N HIS A 81 3.35 -2.49 15.67
CA HIS A 81 4.60 -2.82 16.35
C HIS A 81 5.65 -1.69 16.18
N PRO A 82 5.37 -0.46 16.66
CA PRO A 82 6.29 0.67 16.49
C PRO A 82 7.67 0.43 17.12
N GLU A 83 7.75 -0.41 18.16
CA GLU A 83 8.98 -0.83 18.83
C GLU A 83 9.93 -1.62 17.92
N LYS A 84 9.45 -2.17 16.81
CA LYS A 84 10.25 -2.91 15.83
C LYS A 84 10.93 -2.00 14.80
N PHE A 85 10.61 -0.72 14.81
CA PHE A 85 11.11 0.26 13.85
C PHE A 85 11.91 1.39 14.50
N THR A 86 11.89 1.51 15.82
CA THR A 86 12.56 2.59 16.56
C THR A 86 13.22 2.06 17.85
N PRO A 87 14.43 2.52 18.24
CA PRO A 87 15.30 3.47 17.54
C PRO A 87 16.04 2.88 16.32
N THR A 88 16.19 1.56 16.28
CA THR A 88 16.80 0.83 15.15
C THR A 88 15.79 -0.17 14.62
N ILE A 89 15.75 -0.32 13.30
CA ILE A 89 14.83 -1.24 12.64
C ILE A 89 15.27 -2.70 12.88
N ASP A 90 14.36 -3.54 13.38
CA ASP A 90 14.55 -4.97 13.59
C ASP A 90 14.32 -5.73 12.27
N LEU A 91 15.37 -5.84 11.46
CA LEU A 91 15.31 -6.51 10.15
C LEU A 91 15.03 -8.01 10.26
N THR A 92 15.53 -8.66 11.31
CA THR A 92 15.29 -10.08 11.57
C THR A 92 13.81 -10.33 11.81
N TRP A 93 13.17 -9.49 12.61
CA TRP A 93 11.73 -9.58 12.83
C TRP A 93 10.93 -9.33 11.56
N GLN A 94 11.31 -8.34 10.72
CA GLN A 94 10.62 -8.10 9.45
C GLN A 94 10.67 -9.31 8.51
N GLN A 95 11.82 -10.00 8.46
CA GLN A 95 11.96 -11.20 7.65
C GLN A 95 11.05 -12.33 8.18
N GLN A 96 11.07 -12.57 9.49
CA GLN A 96 10.21 -13.58 10.12
C GLN A 96 8.72 -13.28 9.93
N GLN A 97 8.30 -12.02 10.06
CA GLN A 97 6.91 -11.62 9.83
C GLN A 97 6.50 -11.80 8.37
N LEU A 98 7.39 -11.48 7.43
CA LEU A 98 7.12 -11.73 6.02
C LEU A 98 6.92 -13.22 5.76
N GLU A 99 7.77 -14.08 6.30
CA GLU A 99 7.65 -15.54 6.13
C GLU A 99 6.33 -16.07 6.68
N ILE A 100 5.90 -15.59 7.85
CA ILE A 100 4.60 -15.95 8.45
C ILE A 100 3.44 -15.50 7.56
N GLU A 101 3.40 -14.22 7.17
CA GLU A 101 2.31 -13.69 6.35
C GLU A 101 2.26 -14.38 4.97
N ARG A 102 3.42 -14.68 4.36
CA ARG A 102 3.47 -15.43 3.08
C ARG A 102 3.00 -16.88 3.23
N ALA A 103 3.30 -17.52 4.35
CA ALA A 103 2.80 -18.87 4.61
C ALA A 103 1.27 -18.87 4.80
N ASP A 104 0.73 -17.87 5.49
CA ASP A 104 -0.72 -17.69 5.66
C ASP A 104 -1.41 -17.37 4.31
N GLU A 105 -0.82 -16.50 3.48
CA GLU A 105 -1.29 -16.21 2.12
C GLU A 105 -1.37 -17.47 1.25
N LEU A 106 -0.42 -18.40 1.41
CA LEU A 106 -0.41 -19.68 0.69
C LEU A 106 -1.44 -20.68 1.26
N ALA A 107 -1.70 -20.62 2.57
CA ALA A 107 -2.62 -21.53 3.26
C ALA A 107 -4.10 -21.17 3.05
N ASP A 108 -4.43 -19.90 2.78
CA ASP A 108 -5.81 -19.42 2.51
C ASP A 108 -6.34 -19.84 1.13
N CYS A 109 -5.56 -20.58 0.34
CA CYS A 109 -6.02 -21.16 -0.91
C CYS A 109 -6.83 -22.45 -0.66
N GLY A 110 -8.15 -22.35 -0.87
CA GLY A 110 -9.07 -23.49 -0.86
C GLY A 110 -8.76 -24.59 -1.90
N PRO A 111 -9.61 -25.63 -2.03
CA PRO A 111 -9.32 -26.83 -2.82
C PRO A 111 -9.07 -26.60 -4.31
N ASP A 112 -9.37 -25.42 -4.84
CA ASP A 112 -9.13 -25.03 -6.23
C ASP A 112 -7.73 -24.46 -6.50
N GLY A 113 -6.87 -24.38 -5.46
CA GLY A 113 -5.46 -23.98 -5.59
C GLY A 113 -5.25 -22.48 -5.81
N CYS A 114 -4.11 -21.95 -5.33
CA CYS A 114 -3.74 -20.57 -5.63
C CYS A 114 -3.43 -20.45 -7.13
N LYS A 115 -4.07 -19.51 -7.83
CA LYS A 115 -3.39 -18.89 -8.96
C LYS A 115 -2.29 -18.02 -8.37
N ILE A 116 -1.05 -18.49 -8.43
CA ILE A 116 0.10 -17.65 -8.13
C ILE A 116 0.16 -16.62 -9.27
N PRO A 117 -0.09 -15.32 -9.01
CA PRO A 117 0.14 -14.32 -10.04
C PRO A 117 1.61 -14.38 -10.49
N GLY A 118 1.85 -14.66 -11.77
CA GLY A 118 3.19 -14.78 -12.36
C GLY A 118 3.64 -16.19 -12.75
N THR A 119 2.73 -17.16 -12.91
CA THR A 119 3.03 -18.51 -13.43
C THR A 119 2.45 -18.82 -14.83
N ASP A 120 2.26 -17.79 -15.67
CA ASP A 120 2.06 -17.97 -17.13
C ASP A 120 3.32 -17.58 -17.91
#